data_AF-A0A382Y6X1-F1
#
_entry.id   AF-A0A382Y6X1-F1
#
_cell.length_a   1.000
_cell.length_b   1.000
_cell.length_c   1.000
_cell.angle_alpha   90.00
_cell.angle_beta   90.00
_cell.angle_gamma   90.00
#
_symmetry.space_group_name_H-M   'P 1'
#
loop_
_entity.id
_entity.type
_entity.pdbx_description
1 polymer ?
#
loop_
_entity_poly.entity_id
_entity_poly.type
_entity_poly.pdbx_seq_one_letter_code
_entity_poly.pdbx_strand_id
1 'polypeptide(L)'
;MNSKPLITLTTDFGTRDGYAGAMKGRILSLSPDCRILDISHEIPRQDRISARFTLQRALREFAKPAIHIGVIDPGVGSSRKALAVETEAGFLVGPDNGIFSGVLEEFPPKRVVKIHERGPHWQRHSSFDGLHCFSPVGACLANGWDLEQVGERVEHWEKLELEEPRLIAGGWEGIILLFDRFGNAVTNLPGSHADPGDTLI
;
A
#
# COMPACT_ATOMS: atom_id res chain seq x y z
N MET A 1 16.91 13.10 -19.15
CA MET A 1 15.62 12.65 -19.74
C MET A 1 14.61 12.65 -18.61
N ASN A 2 13.56 13.47 -18.65
CA ASN A 2 12.49 13.37 -17.64
C ASN A 2 11.77 12.05 -17.86
N SER A 3 12.02 11.05 -17.02
CA SER A 3 11.28 9.81 -17.02
C SER A 3 9.82 10.13 -16.70
N LYS A 4 8.90 9.59 -17.51
CA LYS A 4 7.46 9.68 -17.25
C LYS A 4 7.16 9.19 -15.81
N PRO A 5 6.35 9.91 -15.01
CA PRO A 5 5.97 9.48 -13.68
C PRO A 5 5.39 8.06 -13.70
N LEU A 6 5.74 7.24 -12.72
CA LEU A 6 5.21 5.88 -12.58
C LEU A 6 4.21 5.83 -11.43
N ILE A 7 3.00 5.39 -11.72
CA ILE A 7 1.98 5.06 -10.73
C ILE A 7 1.79 3.55 -10.70
N THR A 8 1.89 2.93 -9.53
CA THR A 8 1.60 1.50 -9.37
C THR A 8 0.27 1.29 -8.67
N LEU A 9 -0.45 0.22 -9.03
CA LEU A 9 -1.71 -0.15 -8.39
C LEU A 9 -1.59 -1.50 -7.67
N THR A 10 -2.04 -1.54 -6.42
CA THR A 10 -2.26 -2.79 -5.67
C THR A 10 -3.65 -2.78 -5.06
N THR A 11 -4.51 -3.74 -5.39
CA THR A 11 -5.90 -3.81 -4.88
C THR A 11 -6.36 -5.25 -4.62
N ASP A 12 -7.53 -5.40 -4.00
CA ASP A 12 -8.25 -6.65 -3.77
C ASP A 12 -9.52 -6.80 -4.64
N PHE A 13 -9.62 -6.01 -5.71
CA PHE A 13 -10.81 -5.92 -6.57
C PHE A 13 -10.96 -7.07 -7.56
N GLY A 14 -9.89 -7.85 -7.76
CA GLY A 14 -9.76 -8.73 -8.89
C GLY A 14 -9.70 -7.99 -10.22
N THR A 15 -9.62 -8.77 -11.29
CA THR A 15 -9.50 -8.29 -12.67
C THR A 15 -10.81 -8.35 -13.48
N ARG A 16 -11.90 -8.87 -12.90
CA ARG A 16 -13.14 -9.18 -13.64
C ARG A 16 -14.10 -8.01 -13.78
N ASP A 17 -14.27 -7.22 -12.71
CA ASP A 17 -15.40 -6.29 -12.57
C ASP A 17 -15.09 -4.85 -13.00
N GLY A 18 -13.90 -4.60 -13.55
CA GLY A 18 -13.52 -3.31 -14.14
C GLY A 18 -13.14 -2.20 -13.14
N TYR A 19 -13.19 -2.43 -11.82
CA TYR A 19 -12.80 -1.43 -10.81
C TYR A 19 -11.38 -0.89 -11.00
N ALA A 20 -10.40 -1.78 -11.18
CA ALA A 20 -9.03 -1.38 -11.48
C ALA A 20 -8.92 -0.62 -12.81
N GLY A 21 -9.69 -1.02 -13.82
CA GLY A 21 -9.75 -0.31 -15.11
C GLY A 21 -10.29 1.11 -14.97
N ALA A 22 -11.35 1.30 -14.17
CA ALA A 22 -11.91 2.62 -13.87
C ALA A 22 -10.88 3.52 -13.16
N MET A 23 -10.13 2.99 -12.18
CA MET A 23 -9.05 3.73 -11.53
C MET A 23 -7.98 4.18 -12.54
N LYS A 24 -7.54 3.29 -13.44
CA LYS A 24 -6.57 3.62 -14.49
C LYS A 24 -7.09 4.72 -15.41
N GLY A 25 -8.33 4.60 -15.87
CA GLY A 25 -8.97 5.63 -16.69
C GLY A 25 -9.02 6.98 -15.98
N ARG A 26 -9.35 6.98 -14.67
CA ARG A 26 -9.35 8.21 -13.87
C ARG A 26 -7.97 8.82 -13.73
N ILE A 27 -6.95 8.01 -13.45
CA ILE A 27 -5.56 8.46 -13.37
C ILE A 27 -5.13 9.09 -14.69
N LEU A 28 -5.32 8.40 -15.81
CA LEU A 28 -4.91 8.89 -17.14
C LEU A 28 -5.72 10.12 -17.60
N SER A 29 -6.95 10.30 -17.11
CA SER A 29 -7.71 11.53 -17.38
C SER A 29 -7.14 12.77 -16.71
N LEU A 30 -6.34 12.60 -15.65
CA LEU A 30 -5.73 13.68 -14.86
C LEU A 30 -4.22 13.82 -15.09
N SER A 31 -3.55 12.72 -15.41
CA SER A 31 -2.12 12.68 -15.75
C SER A 31 -1.91 11.79 -16.99
N PRO A 32 -2.17 12.30 -18.21
CA PRO A 32 -2.14 11.51 -19.44
C PRO A 32 -0.77 10.91 -19.77
N ASP A 33 0.31 11.55 -19.29
CA ASP A 33 1.69 11.15 -19.58
C ASP A 33 2.28 10.16 -18.56
N CYS A 34 1.56 9.84 -17.48
CA CYS A 34 2.05 8.87 -16.50
C CYS A 34 2.04 7.45 -17.07
N ARG A 35 2.93 6.60 -16.53
CA ARG A 35 2.92 5.16 -16.73
C ARG A 35 2.14 4.52 -15.58
N ILE A 36 1.31 3.54 -15.88
CA ILE A 36 0.65 2.72 -14.85
C ILE A 36 1.21 1.30 -14.89
N LEU A 37 1.54 0.75 -13.73
CA LEU A 37 1.93 -0.65 -13.56
C LEU A 37 1.08 -1.30 -12.47
N ASP A 38 0.50 -2.46 -12.73
CA ASP A 38 -0.18 -3.22 -11.69
C ASP A 38 0.84 -4.08 -10.95
N ILE A 39 0.86 -3.97 -9.62
CA ILE A 39 1.58 -4.92 -8.75
C ILE A 39 0.71 -6.16 -8.60
N SER A 40 -0.55 -5.99 -8.18
CA SER A 40 -1.55 -7.05 -8.08
C SER A 40 -2.94 -6.46 -7.89
N HIS A 41 -3.95 -7.09 -8.48
CA HIS A 41 -5.37 -6.86 -8.14
C HIS A 41 -6.00 -8.08 -7.46
N GLU A 42 -5.20 -9.11 -7.21
CA GLU A 42 -5.64 -10.42 -6.72
C GLU A 42 -5.21 -10.63 -5.26
N ILE A 43 -4.98 -9.54 -4.51
CA ILE A 43 -4.87 -9.64 -3.06
C ILE A 43 -6.19 -10.24 -2.53
N PRO A 44 -6.16 -11.22 -1.61
CA PRO A 44 -7.38 -11.74 -1.03
C PRO A 44 -8.21 -10.60 -0.44
N ARG A 45 -9.54 -10.69 -0.62
CA ARG A 45 -10.47 -9.62 -0.23
C ARG A 45 -10.24 -9.23 1.23
N GLN A 46 -10.01 -7.94 1.44
CA GLN A 46 -9.82 -7.32 2.76
C GLN A 46 -8.61 -7.82 3.56
N ASP A 47 -7.74 -8.64 2.96
CA ASP A 47 -6.59 -9.22 3.63
C ASP A 47 -5.43 -8.21 3.71
N ARG A 48 -5.40 -7.49 4.82
CA ARG A 48 -4.39 -6.47 5.13
C ARG A 48 -3.00 -7.07 5.31
N ILE A 49 -2.88 -8.31 5.77
CA ILE A 49 -1.60 -8.99 5.99
C ILE A 49 -0.98 -9.35 4.64
N SER A 50 -1.75 -9.97 3.75
CA SER A 50 -1.32 -10.27 2.38
C SER A 50 -0.95 -8.99 1.61
N ALA A 51 -1.72 -7.91 1.78
CA ALA A 51 -1.40 -6.60 1.21
C ALA A 51 -0.06 -6.06 1.73
N ARG A 52 0.15 -6.09 3.05
CA ARG A 52 1.38 -5.63 3.73
C ARG A 52 2.62 -6.31 3.14
N PHE A 53 2.64 -7.63 3.06
CA PHE A 53 3.78 -8.37 2.53
C PHE A 53 3.95 -8.21 1.02
N THR A 54 2.86 -8.12 0.26
CA THR A 54 2.94 -7.91 -1.19
C THR A 54 3.53 -6.55 -1.52
N LEU A 55 3.07 -5.49 -0.85
CA LEU A 55 3.61 -4.14 -0.99
C LEU A 55 5.07 -4.10 -0.53
N GLN A 56 5.38 -4.57 0.69
CA GLN A 56 6.75 -4.57 1.21
C GLN A 56 7.73 -5.25 0.26
N ARG A 57 7.38 -6.41 -0.29
CA ARG A 57 8.23 -7.14 -1.24
C ARG A 57 8.38 -6.42 -2.57
N ALA A 58 7.27 -5.93 -3.15
CA ALA A 58 7.30 -5.35 -4.48
C ALA A 58 8.02 -3.98 -4.52
N LEU A 59 7.75 -3.11 -3.53
CA LEU A 59 8.21 -1.72 -3.56
C LEU A 59 9.74 -1.57 -3.47
N ARG A 60 10.47 -2.58 -2.97
CA ARG A 60 11.94 -2.63 -2.93
C ARG A 60 12.60 -2.47 -4.30
N GLU A 61 11.92 -2.94 -5.34
CA GLU A 61 12.47 -3.04 -6.69
C GLU A 61 12.23 -1.79 -7.55
N PHE A 62 11.49 -0.80 -7.04
CA PHE A 62 11.11 0.37 -7.81
C PHE A 62 12.15 1.49 -7.73
N ALA A 63 12.51 2.03 -8.89
CA ALA A 63 13.32 3.24 -8.99
C ALA A 63 12.49 4.49 -8.62
N LYS A 64 13.11 5.42 -7.88
CA LYS A 64 12.46 6.60 -7.28
C LYS A 64 12.38 7.79 -8.27
N PRO A 65 11.38 8.68 -8.13
CA PRO A 65 10.18 8.55 -7.32
C PRO A 65 9.03 7.88 -8.10
N ALA A 66 8.47 6.80 -7.54
CA ALA A 66 7.21 6.21 -8.00
C ALA A 66 6.08 6.57 -7.01
N ILE A 67 4.83 6.50 -7.48
CA ILE A 67 3.63 6.70 -6.67
C ILE A 67 2.90 5.37 -6.57
N HIS A 68 2.75 4.85 -5.36
CA HIS A 68 2.16 3.55 -5.09
C HIS A 68 0.78 3.71 -4.48
N ILE A 69 -0.25 3.36 -5.25
CA ILE A 69 -1.64 3.38 -4.79
C ILE A 69 -2.01 1.98 -4.30
N GLY A 70 -2.36 1.88 -3.02
CA GLY A 70 -2.84 0.66 -2.38
C GLY A 70 -4.31 0.81 -1.98
N VAL A 71 -5.18 -0.08 -2.47
CA VAL A 71 -6.62 -0.08 -2.13
C VAL A 71 -7.05 -1.49 -1.75
N ILE A 72 -6.78 -1.84 -0.49
CA ILE A 72 -7.28 -3.03 0.19
C ILE A 72 -7.92 -2.51 1.47
N ASP A 73 -9.26 -2.37 1.47
CA ASP A 73 -9.94 -1.55 2.47
C ASP A 73 -11.29 -2.16 2.92
N PRO A 74 -11.31 -2.98 3.99
CA PRO A 74 -12.56 -3.38 4.62
C PRO A 74 -13.33 -2.20 5.24
N GLY A 75 -12.66 -1.08 5.50
CA GLY A 75 -13.20 0.08 6.18
C GLY A 75 -13.68 1.19 5.25
N VAL A 76 -13.97 0.91 3.98
CA VAL A 76 -14.50 1.92 3.05
C VAL A 76 -15.79 2.53 3.63
N GLY A 77 -15.91 3.86 3.56
CA GLY A 77 -17.06 4.59 4.13
C GLY A 77 -17.05 4.73 5.66
N SER A 78 -16.03 4.22 6.36
CA SER A 78 -15.83 4.42 7.81
C SER A 78 -15.04 5.69 8.14
N SER A 79 -14.77 5.91 9.43
CA SER A 79 -13.96 7.01 9.96
C SER A 79 -12.44 6.90 9.70
N ARG A 80 -11.96 5.79 9.11
CA ARG A 80 -10.53 5.60 8.82
C ARG A 80 -9.98 6.75 7.97
N LYS A 81 -8.72 7.15 8.13
CA LYS A 81 -8.14 8.26 7.34
C LYS A 81 -7.78 7.81 5.92
N ALA A 82 -7.74 8.73 4.98
CA ALA A 82 -7.06 8.54 3.69
C ALA A 82 -5.67 9.17 3.83
N LEU A 83 -4.61 8.44 3.52
CA LEU A 83 -3.23 8.93 3.68
C LEU A 83 -2.51 9.05 2.36
N ALA A 84 -1.67 10.08 2.29
CA ALA A 84 -0.53 10.13 1.39
C ALA A 84 0.75 10.24 2.22
N VAL A 85 1.76 9.45 1.87
CA VAL A 85 3.02 9.33 2.61
C VAL A 85 4.17 9.53 1.65
N GLU A 86 5.13 10.38 2.01
CA GLU A 86 6.41 10.43 1.34
C GLU A 86 7.42 9.60 2.11
N THR A 87 8.09 8.71 1.41
CA THR A 87 9.13 7.83 1.94
C THR A 87 10.26 7.70 0.92
N GLU A 88 11.36 7.11 1.33
CA GLU A 88 12.39 6.67 0.41
C GLU A 88 11.87 5.74 -0.68
N ALA A 89 10.86 4.90 -0.46
CA ALA A 89 10.29 4.07 -1.52
C ALA A 89 9.52 4.87 -2.59
N GLY A 90 9.24 6.16 -2.37
CA GLY A 90 8.38 6.99 -3.21
C GLY A 90 7.19 7.53 -2.42
N PHE A 91 6.08 7.79 -3.12
CA PHE A 91 4.84 8.20 -2.47
C PHE A 91 3.93 6.99 -2.29
N LEU A 92 3.32 6.84 -1.11
CA LEU A 92 2.28 5.84 -0.84
C LEU A 92 0.94 6.55 -0.71
N VAL A 93 -0.10 6.04 -1.36
CA VAL A 93 -1.45 6.63 -1.34
C VAL A 93 -2.47 5.54 -1.08
N GLY A 94 -3.27 5.66 -0.01
CA GLY A 94 -4.23 4.61 0.35
C GLY A 94 -4.92 4.81 1.70
N PRO A 95 -5.65 3.80 2.17
CA PRO A 95 -6.34 3.84 3.46
C PRO A 95 -5.36 3.79 4.64
N ASP A 96 -5.69 4.51 5.72
CA ASP A 96 -5.02 4.39 7.02
C ASP A 96 -5.51 3.13 7.75
N ASN A 97 -5.00 1.98 7.34
CA ASN A 97 -5.34 0.69 7.91
C ASN A 97 -4.11 -0.24 8.00
N GLY A 98 -2.90 0.32 8.01
CA GLY A 98 -1.67 -0.45 8.20
C GLY A 98 -1.22 -1.33 7.03
N ILE A 99 -1.86 -1.31 5.85
CA ILE A 99 -1.35 -2.06 4.68
C ILE A 99 0.05 -1.60 4.26
N PHE A 100 0.44 -0.36 4.59
CA PHE A 100 1.77 0.16 4.30
C PHE A 100 2.80 -0.12 5.41
N SER A 101 2.42 -0.74 6.54
CA SER A 101 3.31 -0.86 7.71
C SER A 101 4.65 -1.53 7.38
N GLY A 102 4.66 -2.63 6.62
CA GLY A 102 5.90 -3.29 6.22
C GLY A 102 6.80 -2.42 5.33
N VAL A 103 6.22 -1.60 4.45
CA VAL A 103 7.00 -0.64 3.65
C VAL A 103 7.56 0.47 4.53
N LEU A 104 6.77 0.98 5.49
CA LEU A 104 7.16 2.08 6.37
C LEU A 104 8.17 1.67 7.45
N GLU A 105 8.20 0.41 7.85
CA GLU A 105 9.25 -0.16 8.70
C GLU A 105 10.61 -0.19 7.99
N GLU A 106 10.62 -0.53 6.70
CA GLU A 106 11.83 -0.62 5.89
C GLU A 106 12.28 0.74 5.34
N PHE A 107 11.33 1.58 4.95
CA PHE A 107 11.54 2.92 4.41
C PHE A 107 10.73 3.93 5.24
N PRO A 108 11.30 4.44 6.34
CA PRO A 108 10.61 5.34 7.25
C PRO A 108 10.00 6.56 6.55
N PRO A 109 8.80 7.01 6.98
CA PRO A 109 8.14 8.15 6.38
C PRO A 109 8.89 9.45 6.67
N LYS A 110 9.06 10.28 5.64
CA LYS A 110 9.57 11.65 5.74
C LYS A 110 8.45 12.63 6.07
N ARG A 111 7.32 12.49 5.37
CA ARG A 111 6.10 13.28 5.57
C ARG A 111 4.88 12.40 5.43
N VAL A 112 3.87 12.64 6.26
CA VAL A 112 2.60 11.92 6.23
C VAL A 112 1.49 12.96 6.30
N VAL A 113 0.52 12.86 5.38
CA VAL A 113 -0.65 13.72 5.39
C VAL A 113 -1.93 12.89 5.37
N LYS A 114 -2.94 13.37 6.10
CA LYS A 114 -4.33 13.00 5.91
C LYS A 114 -4.84 13.74 4.68
N ILE A 115 -5.17 13.00 3.63
CA ILE A 115 -5.75 13.54 2.39
C ILE A 115 -7.04 14.31 2.72
N HIS A 116 -7.18 15.50 2.15
CA HIS A 116 -8.38 16.32 2.31
C HIS A 116 -9.62 15.58 1.80
N GLU A 117 -10.77 15.80 2.45
CA GLU A 117 -12.02 15.14 2.03
C GLU A 117 -12.53 15.63 0.67
N ARG A 118 -12.09 16.81 0.23
CA ARG A 118 -12.40 17.40 -1.07
C ARG A 118 -11.17 18.10 -1.62
N GLY A 119 -11.04 18.09 -2.94
CA GLY A 119 -10.05 18.85 -3.68
C GLY A 119 -10.54 19.10 -5.11
N PRO A 120 -9.77 19.80 -5.94
CA PRO A 120 -10.18 20.13 -7.31
C PRO A 120 -10.38 18.89 -8.20
N HIS A 121 -9.70 17.79 -7.88
CA HIS A 121 -9.73 16.56 -8.68
C HIS A 121 -10.26 15.34 -7.93
N TRP A 122 -10.52 15.45 -6.63
CA TRP A 122 -11.00 14.35 -5.78
C TRP A 122 -12.10 14.76 -4.82
N GLN A 123 -12.88 13.77 -4.43
CA GLN A 123 -13.85 13.88 -3.37
C GLN A 123 -13.94 12.52 -2.70
N ARG A 124 -13.80 12.49 -1.37
CA ARG A 124 -13.99 11.26 -0.62
C ARG A 124 -15.45 10.80 -0.76
N HIS A 125 -15.66 9.57 -1.24
CA HIS A 125 -16.98 8.99 -1.46
C HIS A 125 -17.18 7.84 -0.47
N SER A 126 -18.40 7.60 0.00
CA SER A 126 -18.64 6.53 0.97
C SER A 126 -18.40 5.12 0.41
N SER A 127 -18.41 4.94 -0.92
CA SER A 127 -18.36 3.60 -1.54
C SER A 127 -17.19 3.30 -2.48
N PHE A 128 -16.39 4.28 -2.95
CA PHE A 128 -15.27 3.98 -3.86
C PHE A 128 -14.12 5.00 -3.80
N ASP A 129 -13.43 5.04 -2.67
CA ASP A 129 -12.27 5.92 -2.46
C ASP A 129 -11.12 5.63 -3.44
N GLY A 130 -10.96 4.39 -3.91
CA GLY A 130 -10.00 4.04 -4.96
C GLY A 130 -10.12 4.92 -6.20
N LEU A 131 -11.36 5.11 -6.69
CA LEU A 131 -11.64 5.91 -7.89
C LEU A 131 -11.70 7.40 -7.60
N HIS A 132 -12.36 7.82 -6.52
CA HIS A 132 -12.70 9.22 -6.29
C HIS A 132 -11.73 9.98 -5.40
N CYS A 133 -10.87 9.28 -4.64
CA CYS A 133 -9.88 9.86 -3.74
C CYS A 133 -8.46 9.49 -4.14
N PHE A 134 -8.09 8.20 -4.06
CA PHE A 134 -6.70 7.75 -4.19
C PHE A 134 -6.17 7.90 -5.62
N SER A 135 -6.96 7.55 -6.63
CA SER A 135 -6.58 7.71 -8.05
C SER A 135 -6.25 9.16 -8.42
N PRO A 136 -7.12 10.16 -8.14
CA PRO A 136 -6.76 11.55 -8.38
C PRO A 136 -5.59 12.06 -7.56
N VAL A 137 -5.48 11.70 -6.26
CA VAL A 137 -4.33 12.13 -5.44
C VAL A 137 -3.03 11.60 -6.03
N GLY A 138 -2.99 10.34 -6.45
CA GLY A 138 -1.82 9.78 -7.13
C GLY A 138 -1.49 10.51 -8.44
N ALA A 139 -2.50 10.91 -9.21
CA ALA A 139 -2.30 11.70 -10.42
C ALA A 139 -1.79 13.13 -10.13
N CYS A 140 -2.27 13.79 -9.08
CA CYS A 140 -1.76 15.09 -8.65
C CYS A 140 -0.27 15.01 -8.27
N LEU A 141 0.11 14.02 -7.48
CA LEU A 141 1.52 13.79 -7.09
C LEU A 141 2.39 13.48 -8.33
N ALA A 142 1.88 12.69 -9.27
CA ALA A 142 2.56 12.44 -10.55
C ALA A 142 2.73 13.72 -11.39
N ASN A 143 1.82 14.68 -11.27
CA ASN A 143 1.92 16.00 -11.89
C ASN A 143 2.78 17.00 -11.09
N GLY A 144 3.47 16.56 -10.04
CA GLY A 144 4.42 17.37 -9.28
C GLY A 144 3.80 18.23 -8.17
N TRP A 145 2.57 17.91 -7.75
CA TRP A 145 2.00 18.54 -6.55
C TRP A 145 2.80 18.13 -5.33
N ASP A 146 3.04 19.08 -4.42
CA ASP A 146 3.62 18.77 -3.12
C ASP A 146 2.59 18.04 -2.23
N LEU A 147 3.10 17.22 -1.30
CA LEU A 147 2.29 16.45 -0.39
C LEU A 147 1.36 17.33 0.48
N GLU A 148 1.79 18.55 0.84
CA GLU A 148 0.98 19.50 1.62
C GLU A 148 -0.20 20.08 0.82
N GLN A 149 -0.19 19.98 -0.51
CA GLN A 149 -1.31 20.43 -1.35
C GLN A 149 -2.45 19.41 -1.40
N VAL A 150 -2.19 18.14 -1.02
CA VAL A 150 -3.20 17.08 -1.08
C VAL A 150 -3.79 16.74 0.29
N GLY A 151 -3.17 17.20 1.39
CA GLY A 151 -3.63 16.88 2.73
C GLY A 151 -2.95 17.65 3.85
N GLU A 152 -3.44 17.42 5.06
CA GLU A 152 -2.92 18.01 6.31
C GLU A 152 -1.96 17.06 7.00
N ARG A 153 -0.85 17.59 7.52
CA ARG A 153 0.16 16.78 8.21
C ARG A 153 -0.43 16.01 9.39
N VAL A 154 -0.03 14.75 9.55
CA VAL A 154 -0.36 13.92 10.72
C VAL A 154 0.89 13.26 11.29
N GLU A 155 0.85 12.99 12.60
CA GLU A 155 1.96 12.35 13.33
C GLU A 155 1.65 10.90 13.72
N HIS A 156 0.38 10.49 13.60
CA HIS A 156 -0.09 9.16 13.96
C HIS A 156 -0.92 8.54 12.84
N TRP A 157 -0.57 7.30 12.50
CA TRP A 157 -1.22 6.44 11.52
C TRP A 157 -1.26 5.00 12.05
N GLU A 158 -2.14 4.19 11.48
CA GLU A 158 -2.33 2.80 11.85
C GLU A 158 -1.10 1.96 11.47
N LYS A 159 -0.61 1.20 12.44
CA LYS A 159 0.42 0.18 12.23
C LYS A 159 -0.21 -1.21 12.37
N LEU A 160 -0.09 -2.03 11.34
CA LEU A 160 -0.48 -3.43 11.40
C LEU A 160 0.63 -4.21 12.11
N GLU A 161 0.51 -4.30 13.43
CA GLU A 161 1.41 -5.08 14.27
C GLU A 161 1.27 -6.58 13.96
N LEU A 162 2.41 -7.25 13.89
CA LEU A 162 2.47 -8.71 13.83
C LEU A 162 2.79 -9.23 15.22
N GLU A 163 2.25 -10.39 15.58
CA GLU A 163 2.67 -11.07 16.80
C GLU A 163 4.14 -11.44 16.67
N GLU A 164 4.94 -11.15 17.71
CA GLU A 164 6.34 -11.53 17.74
C GLU A 164 6.47 -13.04 18.01
N PRO A 165 7.34 -13.75 17.27
CA PRO A 165 7.60 -15.15 17.54
C PRO A 165 8.30 -15.31 18.90
N ARG A 166 8.08 -16.43 19.57
CA ARG A 166 8.65 -16.70 20.89
C ARG A 166 9.71 -17.79 20.78
N LEU A 167 10.90 -17.52 21.27
CA LEU A 167 11.93 -18.55 21.40
C LEU A 167 11.53 -19.52 22.52
N ILE A 168 11.49 -20.82 22.21
CA ILE A 168 11.11 -21.88 23.15
C ILE A 168 12.15 -23.00 23.14
N ALA A 169 12.03 -23.95 24.09
CA ALA A 169 12.88 -25.13 24.09
C ALA A 169 12.59 -25.98 22.84
N GLY A 170 13.55 -26.05 21.92
CA GLY A 170 13.46 -26.84 20.69
C GLY A 170 13.12 -26.05 19.41
N GLY A 171 13.07 -24.72 19.47
CA GLY A 171 12.90 -23.88 18.28
C GLY A 171 12.13 -22.59 18.57
N TRP A 172 11.26 -22.21 17.63
CA TRP A 172 10.43 -21.02 17.73
C TRP A 172 8.96 -21.41 17.76
N GLU A 173 8.17 -20.75 18.61
CA GLU A 173 6.72 -20.74 18.55
C GLU A 173 6.29 -19.51 17.74
N GLY A 174 5.45 -19.70 16.73
CA GLY A 174 4.97 -18.58 15.92
C GLY A 174 3.73 -18.93 15.09
N ILE A 175 3.43 -18.07 14.12
CA ILE A 175 2.23 -18.21 13.32
C ILE A 175 2.56 -18.15 11.83
N ILE A 176 1.79 -18.92 11.06
CA ILE A 176 1.74 -18.77 9.61
C ILE A 176 0.86 -17.56 9.30
N LEU A 177 1.45 -16.56 8.64
CA LEU A 177 0.78 -15.32 8.27
C LEU A 177 0.01 -15.45 6.96
N LEU A 178 0.58 -16.15 5.97
CA LEU A 178 -0.06 -16.42 4.68
C LEU A 178 0.63 -17.58 3.95
N PHE A 179 -0.03 -18.07 2.90
CA PHE A 179 0.59 -18.95 1.91
C PHE A 179 0.73 -18.22 0.58
N ASP A 180 1.91 -18.29 -0.02
CA ASP A 180 2.11 -17.74 -1.37
C ASP A 180 1.57 -18.69 -2.45
N ARG A 181 1.57 -18.23 -3.71
CA ARG A 181 1.06 -19.03 -4.85
C ARG A 181 1.85 -20.30 -5.13
N PHE A 182 3.06 -20.43 -4.60
CA PHE A 182 3.91 -21.60 -4.78
C PHE A 182 3.70 -22.62 -3.65
N GLY A 183 2.88 -22.28 -2.64
CA GLY A 183 2.62 -23.12 -1.48
C GLY A 183 3.60 -22.89 -0.34
N ASN A 184 4.44 -21.84 -0.40
CA ASN A 184 5.32 -21.51 0.72
C ASN A 184 4.51 -20.85 1.84
N ALA A 185 4.73 -21.31 3.07
CA ALA A 185 4.24 -20.63 4.26
C ALA A 185 5.13 -19.42 4.57
N VAL A 186 4.54 -18.24 4.68
CA VAL A 186 5.20 -17.05 5.23
C VAL A 186 4.82 -16.96 6.70
N THR A 187 5.82 -16.80 7.56
CA THR A 187 5.66 -16.83 9.02
C THR A 187 5.97 -15.47 9.62
N ASN A 188 5.65 -15.28 10.90
CA ASN A 188 6.06 -14.12 11.68
C ASN A 188 7.51 -14.19 12.18
N LEU A 189 8.28 -15.25 11.86
CA LEU A 189 9.67 -15.38 12.25
C LEU A 189 10.60 -14.61 11.29
N PRO A 190 11.31 -13.56 11.74
CA PRO A 190 12.27 -12.87 10.89
C PRO A 190 13.38 -13.82 10.43
N GLY A 191 13.75 -13.77 9.16
CA GLY A 191 14.81 -14.62 8.62
C GLY A 191 16.18 -14.41 9.29
N SER A 192 16.40 -13.28 9.97
CA SER A 192 17.60 -13.03 10.77
C SER A 192 17.64 -13.79 12.11
N HIS A 193 16.52 -14.38 12.52
CA HIS A 193 16.39 -15.16 13.76
C HIS A 193 16.33 -16.67 13.50
N ALA A 194 16.41 -17.10 12.24
CA ALA A 194 16.26 -18.49 11.84
C ALA A 194 17.47 -18.98 11.03
N ASP A 195 18.00 -20.14 11.39
CA ASP A 195 19.01 -20.87 10.62
C ASP A 195 18.37 -22.03 9.82
N PRO A 196 18.98 -22.47 8.71
CA PRO A 196 18.51 -23.63 7.98
C PRO A 196 18.42 -24.88 8.89
N GLY A 197 17.22 -25.44 9.02
CA GLY A 197 16.95 -26.59 9.89
C GLY A 197 16.21 -26.24 11.19
N ASP A 198 16.07 -24.95 11.51
CA ASP A 198 15.25 -24.51 12.63
C ASP A 198 13.78 -24.93 12.44
N THR A 199 13.15 -25.25 13.57
CA THR A 199 11.74 -25.67 13.62
C THR A 199 10.89 -24.51 14.14
N LEU A 200 9.83 -24.19 13.39
CA LEU A 200 8.72 -23.36 13.84
C LEU A 200 7.57 -24.28 14.26
N ILE A 201 7.12 -24.11 15.51
CA ILE A 201 6.02 -24.83 16.15
C ILE A 201 4.77 -23.94 16.12
#